data_AF-A0A1C6B4E1-F1
#
_entry.id   AF-A0A1C6B4E1-F1
#
_cell.length_a   1.000
_cell.length_b   1.000
_cell.length_c   1.000
_cell.angle_alpha   90.00
_cell.angle_beta   90.00
_cell.angle_gamma   90.00
#
_symmetry.space_group_name_H-M   'P 1'
#
loop_
_entity.id
_entity.type
_entity.pdbx_description
1 polymer ?
#
loop_
_entity_poly.entity_id
_entity_poly.type
_entity_poly.pdbx_seq_one_letter_code
_entity_poly.pdbx_strand_id
1 'polypeptide(L)'
;MFKKRRKEDLEEGHTNNIWNRRDFVMCGLGEKSRVLAIVKHIRKCMKWSKQRVVRGYADSDIWNMYGYLQVLLPDMLEYLKNHRCGSPGYFGENYTNEDGILVNDTCHEVWDKILDRMIFLWRETDEETCSKKNPYEEEYMKALDEFTDKYGIFGEKLQTPEELEANRKRGGGGTVHFMHELPEYKEISEKNMEEEKKLEQYRIDCKDEVMDLMKEHFFALWD
;
A
#
# COMPACT_ATOMS: atom_id res chain seq x y z
N MET A 1 14.16 2.11 6.49
CA MET A 1 14.89 1.85 5.22
C MET A 1 14.00 1.29 4.11
N PHE A 2 12.97 0.48 4.44
CA PHE A 2 12.06 -0.16 3.47
C PHE A 2 10.94 0.78 2.95
N LYS A 3 10.22 1.49 3.85
CA LYS A 3 9.21 2.51 3.49
C LYS A 3 9.76 3.57 2.50
N LYS A 4 10.97 4.07 2.81
CA LYS A 4 11.65 5.12 2.03
C LYS A 4 11.94 4.76 0.56
N ARG A 5 12.20 3.47 0.26
CA ARG A 5 12.59 3.02 -1.09
C ARG A 5 11.40 2.77 -2.01
N ARG A 6 10.27 2.30 -1.45
CA ARG A 6 9.02 2.20 -2.22
C ARG A 6 8.49 3.56 -2.61
N LYS A 7 8.63 4.56 -1.72
CA LYS A 7 8.29 5.96 -2.03
C LYS A 7 9.12 6.50 -3.22
N GLU A 8 10.42 6.22 -3.25
CA GLU A 8 11.30 6.55 -4.38
C GLU A 8 10.86 5.82 -5.68
N ASP A 9 10.55 4.51 -5.62
CA ASP A 9 10.04 3.74 -6.77
C ASP A 9 8.66 4.23 -7.28
N LEU A 10 7.83 4.77 -6.38
CA LEU A 10 6.53 5.40 -6.68
C LEU A 10 6.73 6.77 -7.36
N GLU A 11 7.68 7.57 -6.87
CA GLU A 11 8.05 8.86 -7.46
C GLU A 11 8.69 8.70 -8.86
N GLU A 12 9.34 7.57 -9.14
CA GLU A 12 9.93 7.23 -10.45
C GLU A 12 8.95 6.54 -11.44
N GLY A 13 7.67 6.35 -11.06
CA GLY A 13 6.64 5.79 -11.96
C GLY A 13 6.81 4.30 -12.29
N HIS A 14 7.56 3.56 -11.48
CA HIS A 14 7.84 2.12 -11.69
C HIS A 14 7.28 1.26 -10.56
N THR A 15 5.97 1.29 -10.43
CA THR A 15 5.28 0.99 -9.19
C THR A 15 4.90 -0.51 -9.08
N ASN A 16 4.59 -1.15 -10.21
CA ASN A 16 4.21 -2.56 -10.30
C ASN A 16 5.28 -3.47 -10.93
N ASN A 17 6.49 -2.95 -11.16
CA ASN A 17 7.58 -3.74 -11.71
C ASN A 17 8.07 -4.76 -10.68
N ILE A 18 7.85 -6.04 -10.97
CA ILE A 18 8.26 -7.17 -10.11
C ILE A 18 9.78 -7.28 -9.94
N TRP A 19 10.57 -6.61 -10.79
CA TRP A 19 12.02 -6.55 -10.70
C TRP A 19 12.52 -5.47 -9.73
N ASN A 20 11.66 -4.51 -9.37
CA ASN A 20 11.96 -3.45 -8.41
C ASN A 20 11.67 -3.89 -6.96
N ARG A 21 10.77 -4.86 -6.77
CA ARG A 21 10.39 -5.39 -5.45
C ARG A 21 11.45 -6.28 -4.81
N ARG A 22 12.51 -5.71 -4.25
CA ARG A 22 13.54 -6.44 -3.47
C ARG A 22 13.08 -6.85 -2.07
N ASP A 23 11.91 -6.36 -1.64
CA ASP A 23 11.39 -6.43 -0.27
C ASP A 23 11.29 -7.86 0.28
N PHE A 24 10.82 -8.81 -0.52
CA PHE A 24 10.60 -10.19 -0.06
C PHE A 24 11.87 -11.03 0.07
N VAL A 25 13.01 -10.51 -0.38
CA VAL A 25 14.27 -11.26 -0.53
C VAL A 25 15.15 -11.15 0.70
N MET A 26 14.93 -10.12 1.52
CA MET A 26 15.83 -9.71 2.60
C MET A 26 15.29 -10.02 4.01
N CYS A 27 14.03 -10.47 4.15
CA CYS A 27 13.51 -10.91 5.43
C CYS A 27 14.05 -12.32 5.77
N GLY A 28 15.00 -12.38 6.71
CA GLY A 28 15.31 -13.60 7.46
C GLY A 28 16.59 -14.35 7.10
N LEU A 29 17.44 -13.85 6.20
CA LEU A 29 18.72 -14.50 5.93
C LEU A 29 19.88 -13.48 5.92
N GLY A 30 20.88 -13.70 6.79
CA GLY A 30 22.02 -12.80 7.00
C GLY A 30 22.93 -12.61 5.78
N GLU A 31 23.98 -11.79 5.89
CA GLU A 31 24.83 -11.36 4.75
C GLU A 31 25.36 -12.50 3.87
N LYS A 32 25.63 -13.68 4.44
CA LYS A 32 26.18 -14.85 3.72
C LYS A 32 25.21 -15.53 2.74
N SER A 33 23.91 -15.31 2.87
CA SER A 33 22.89 -15.88 1.97
C SER A 33 22.38 -14.89 0.93
N ARG A 34 22.89 -13.65 0.94
CA ARG A 34 22.39 -12.56 0.10
C ARG A 34 22.44 -12.90 -1.39
N VAL A 35 23.51 -13.57 -1.84
CA VAL A 35 23.66 -14.02 -3.23
C VAL A 35 22.61 -15.09 -3.59
N LEU A 36 22.41 -16.08 -2.73
CA LEU A 36 21.38 -17.11 -2.91
C LEU A 36 19.97 -16.50 -2.94
N ALA A 37 19.73 -15.51 -2.10
CA ALA A 37 18.47 -14.78 -2.05
C ALA A 37 18.24 -14.00 -3.36
N ILE A 38 19.26 -13.29 -3.87
CA ILE A 38 19.23 -12.60 -5.16
C ILE A 38 18.93 -13.57 -6.31
N VAL A 39 19.61 -14.73 -6.37
CA VAL A 39 19.37 -15.73 -7.43
C VAL A 39 17.94 -16.28 -7.35
N LYS A 40 17.45 -16.59 -6.14
CA LYS A 40 16.05 -17.01 -5.94
C LYS A 40 15.06 -15.93 -6.36
N HIS A 41 15.36 -14.66 -6.08
CA HIS A 41 14.53 -13.53 -6.49
C HIS A 41 14.45 -13.41 -8.01
N ILE A 42 15.59 -13.40 -8.71
CA ILE A 42 15.63 -13.34 -10.17
C ILE A 42 14.80 -14.47 -10.79
N ARG A 43 14.93 -15.71 -10.27
CA ARG A 43 14.11 -16.85 -10.72
C ARG A 43 12.61 -16.62 -10.51
N LYS A 44 12.22 -16.05 -9.37
CA LYS A 44 10.82 -15.68 -9.10
C LYS A 44 10.35 -14.57 -10.04
N CYS A 45 11.13 -13.52 -10.26
CA CYS A 45 10.78 -12.43 -11.17
C CYS A 45 10.60 -12.95 -12.61
N MET A 46 11.50 -13.79 -13.12
CA MET A 46 11.32 -14.43 -14.43
C MET A 46 10.02 -15.24 -14.50
N LYS A 47 9.72 -16.04 -13.46
CA LYS A 47 8.47 -16.81 -13.39
C LYS A 47 7.26 -15.87 -13.44
N TRP A 48 7.23 -14.83 -12.60
CA TRP A 48 6.10 -13.90 -12.51
C TRP A 48 5.94 -13.05 -13.78
N SER A 49 7.04 -12.62 -14.42
CA SER A 49 7.01 -11.99 -15.75
C SER A 49 6.32 -12.91 -16.76
N LYS A 50 6.73 -14.18 -16.83
CA LYS A 50 6.10 -15.16 -17.72
C LYS A 50 4.61 -15.33 -17.42
N GLN A 51 4.22 -15.33 -16.15
CA GLN A 51 2.80 -15.45 -15.77
C GLN A 51 1.98 -14.24 -16.23
N ARG A 52 2.47 -13.01 -16.02
CA ARG A 52 1.77 -11.80 -16.50
C ARG A 52 1.62 -11.80 -18.01
N VAL A 53 2.65 -12.22 -18.76
CA VAL A 53 2.57 -12.32 -20.23
C VAL A 53 1.57 -13.40 -20.68
N VAL A 54 1.53 -14.56 -20.03
CA VAL A 54 0.72 -15.70 -20.48
C VAL A 54 -0.77 -15.58 -20.09
N ARG A 55 -1.09 -15.05 -18.90
CA ARG A 55 -2.48 -15.00 -18.39
C ARG A 55 -2.95 -13.62 -17.89
N GLY A 56 -2.13 -12.59 -17.98
CA GLY A 56 -2.47 -11.22 -17.54
C GLY A 56 -2.11 -10.88 -16.08
N TYR A 57 -1.79 -11.87 -15.23
CA TYR A 57 -1.43 -11.65 -13.81
C TYR A 57 -0.47 -12.72 -13.27
N ALA A 58 0.31 -12.40 -12.23
CA ALA A 58 1.24 -13.31 -11.55
C ALA A 58 0.69 -13.85 -10.22
N ASP A 59 1.26 -14.94 -9.72
CA ASP A 59 0.91 -15.49 -8.39
C ASP A 59 1.14 -14.44 -7.28
N SER A 60 2.18 -13.60 -7.42
CA SER A 60 2.46 -12.51 -6.48
C SER A 60 1.34 -11.48 -6.40
N ASP A 61 0.64 -11.25 -7.51
CA ASP A 61 -0.43 -10.27 -7.60
C ASP A 61 -1.67 -10.78 -6.85
N ILE A 62 -1.86 -12.11 -6.82
CA ILE A 62 -2.92 -12.76 -6.03
C ILE A 62 -2.62 -12.65 -4.53
N TRP A 63 -1.36 -12.86 -4.12
CA TRP A 63 -0.97 -12.86 -2.69
C TRP A 63 -1.14 -11.51 -2.00
N ASN A 64 -1.06 -10.41 -2.75
CA ASN A 64 -1.33 -9.06 -2.24
C ASN A 64 -2.14 -8.27 -3.29
N MET A 65 -3.37 -8.72 -3.49
CA MET A 65 -4.24 -8.16 -4.53
C MET A 65 -4.55 -6.69 -4.29
N TYR A 66 -4.88 -6.30 -3.06
CA TYR A 66 -5.20 -4.91 -2.78
C TYR A 66 -3.98 -4.01 -3.03
N GLY A 67 -2.79 -4.39 -2.56
CA GLY A 67 -1.57 -3.61 -2.80
C GLY A 67 -1.16 -3.59 -4.28
N TYR A 68 -1.50 -4.61 -5.06
CA TYR A 68 -1.34 -4.58 -6.52
C TYR A 68 -2.28 -3.56 -7.18
N LEU A 69 -3.55 -3.51 -6.75
CA LEU A 69 -4.57 -2.60 -7.28
C LEU A 69 -4.33 -1.14 -6.87
N GLN A 70 -3.92 -0.89 -5.63
CA GLN A 70 -3.55 0.43 -5.11
C GLN A 70 -2.47 1.11 -5.94
N VAL A 71 -1.66 0.30 -6.61
CA VAL A 71 -0.62 0.75 -7.50
C VAL A 71 -1.10 0.82 -8.96
N LEU A 72 -1.77 -0.24 -9.44
CA LEU A 72 -2.18 -0.34 -10.84
C LEU A 72 -3.21 0.71 -11.24
N LEU A 73 -4.24 0.90 -10.42
CA LEU A 73 -5.41 1.71 -10.77
C LEU A 73 -5.08 3.20 -10.91
N PRO A 74 -4.39 3.88 -9.95
CA PRO A 74 -4.03 5.28 -10.15
C PRO A 74 -3.14 5.49 -11.38
N ASP A 75 -2.21 4.58 -11.68
CA ASP A 75 -1.36 4.68 -12.88
C ASP A 75 -2.19 4.56 -14.18
N MET A 76 -3.15 3.63 -14.23
CA MET A 76 -4.06 3.50 -15.38
C MET A 76 -4.96 4.73 -15.55
N LEU A 77 -5.50 5.27 -14.46
CA LEU A 77 -6.35 6.45 -14.46
C LEU A 77 -5.57 7.71 -14.89
N GLU A 78 -4.33 7.86 -14.41
CA GLU A 78 -3.43 8.95 -14.82
C GLU A 78 -3.06 8.84 -16.30
N TYR A 79 -2.84 7.62 -16.80
CA TYR A 79 -2.64 7.40 -18.23
C TYR A 79 -3.87 7.83 -19.06
N LEU A 80 -5.08 7.39 -18.67
CA LEU A 80 -6.33 7.78 -19.34
C LEU A 80 -6.50 9.29 -19.39
N LYS A 81 -6.28 9.97 -18.26
CA LYS A 81 -6.34 11.43 -18.14
C LYS A 81 -5.38 12.11 -19.12
N ASN A 82 -4.11 11.70 -19.10
CA ASN A 82 -3.03 12.35 -19.87
C ASN A 82 -3.16 12.15 -21.38
N HIS A 83 -3.76 11.04 -21.82
CA HIS A 83 -3.91 10.72 -23.25
C HIS A 83 -5.29 11.04 -23.81
N ARG A 84 -6.21 11.56 -22.98
CA ARG A 84 -7.59 11.92 -23.38
C ARG A 84 -8.39 10.75 -23.98
N CYS A 85 -8.03 9.52 -23.61
CA CYS A 85 -8.69 8.30 -24.03
C CYS A 85 -10.14 8.26 -23.51
N GLY A 86 -11.10 8.03 -24.43
CA GLY A 86 -12.52 7.80 -24.14
C GLY A 86 -13.22 8.80 -23.19
N SER A 87 -12.91 10.09 -23.26
CA SER A 87 -13.61 11.11 -22.45
C SER A 87 -15.13 11.08 -22.74
N PRO A 88 -16.00 10.92 -21.73
CA PRO A 88 -17.42 10.75 -21.99
C PRO A 88 -18.08 12.04 -22.47
N GLY A 89 -18.47 12.08 -23.75
CA GLY A 89 -19.06 13.27 -24.38
C GLY A 89 -20.35 13.78 -23.73
N TYR A 90 -21.06 12.96 -22.95
CA TYR A 90 -22.25 13.40 -22.22
C TYR A 90 -21.94 14.40 -21.09
N PHE A 91 -20.67 14.58 -20.70
CA PHE A 91 -20.26 15.62 -19.77
C PHE A 91 -20.12 17.01 -20.41
N GLY A 92 -20.03 17.07 -21.73
CA GLY A 92 -19.79 18.32 -22.44
C GLY A 92 -20.97 18.74 -23.30
N GLU A 93 -20.89 19.97 -23.77
CA GLU A 93 -21.85 20.58 -24.69
C GLU A 93 -21.27 20.61 -26.10
N ASN A 94 -22.13 20.28 -27.08
CA ASN A 94 -21.78 20.40 -28.49
C ASN A 94 -21.81 21.87 -28.90
N TYR A 95 -20.73 22.35 -29.53
CA TYR A 95 -20.69 23.67 -30.15
C TYR A 95 -20.01 23.60 -31.52
N THR A 96 -20.21 24.64 -32.32
CA THR A 96 -19.54 24.77 -33.62
C THR A 96 -18.29 25.63 -33.44
N ASN A 97 -17.13 25.08 -33.77
CA ASN A 97 -15.87 25.82 -33.69
C ASN A 97 -15.73 26.85 -34.84
N GLU A 98 -14.63 27.60 -34.86
CA GLU A 98 -14.36 28.64 -35.87
C GLU A 98 -14.34 28.08 -37.31
N ASP A 99 -14.01 26.80 -37.47
CA ASP A 99 -13.97 26.10 -38.76
C ASP A 99 -15.33 25.51 -39.20
N GLY A 100 -16.40 25.71 -38.42
CA GLY A 100 -17.73 25.17 -38.72
C GLY A 100 -17.92 23.70 -38.32
N ILE A 101 -17.01 23.11 -37.55
CA ILE A 101 -17.05 21.71 -37.12
C ILE A 101 -17.76 21.60 -35.77
N LEU A 102 -18.68 20.63 -35.67
CA LEU A 102 -19.33 20.29 -34.41
C LEU A 102 -18.35 19.54 -33.51
N VAL A 103 -18.03 20.13 -32.36
CA VAL A 103 -17.07 19.60 -31.38
C VAL A 103 -17.69 19.53 -29.99
N ASN A 104 -17.12 18.69 -29.12
CA ASN A 104 -17.56 18.49 -27.73
C ASN A 104 -16.35 18.22 -26.81
N ASP A 105 -15.39 19.13 -26.83
CA ASP A 105 -14.16 19.03 -26.04
C ASP A 105 -14.34 19.58 -24.61
N THR A 106 -15.47 20.22 -24.30
CA THR A 106 -15.80 20.69 -22.95
C THR A 106 -15.98 19.55 -21.94
N CYS A 107 -16.22 18.31 -22.41
CA CYS A 107 -16.32 17.14 -21.55
C CYS A 107 -15.01 16.81 -20.81
N HIS A 108 -13.85 17.19 -21.38
CA HIS A 108 -12.55 16.83 -20.84
C HIS A 108 -12.29 17.43 -19.46
N GLU A 109 -12.71 18.68 -19.22
CA GLU A 109 -12.46 19.34 -17.92
C GLU A 109 -13.23 18.69 -16.78
N VAL A 110 -14.47 18.25 -17.05
CA VAL A 110 -15.30 17.55 -16.05
C VAL A 110 -14.72 16.17 -15.79
N TRP A 111 -14.34 15.46 -16.85
CA TRP A 111 -13.76 14.13 -16.73
C TRP A 111 -12.41 14.14 -16.00
N ASP A 112 -11.55 15.12 -16.28
CA ASP A 112 -10.27 15.30 -15.59
C ASP A 112 -10.45 15.45 -14.08
N LYS A 113 -11.45 16.20 -13.63
CA LYS A 113 -11.73 16.39 -12.20
C LYS A 113 -12.16 15.07 -11.54
N ILE A 114 -12.94 14.26 -12.24
CA ILE A 114 -13.38 12.95 -11.76
C ILE A 114 -12.17 12.00 -11.66
N LEU A 115 -11.36 11.93 -12.71
CA LEU A 115 -10.14 11.11 -12.73
C LEU A 115 -9.16 11.56 -11.65
N ASP A 116 -8.94 12.87 -11.48
CA ASP A 116 -8.09 13.40 -10.42
C ASP A 116 -8.57 13.00 -9.03
N ARG A 117 -9.89 13.03 -8.79
CA ARG A 117 -10.46 12.58 -7.53
C ARG A 117 -10.22 11.09 -7.30
N MET A 118 -10.44 10.25 -8.31
CA MET A 118 -10.19 8.82 -8.22
C MET A 118 -8.70 8.51 -7.97
N ILE A 119 -7.79 9.16 -8.70
CA ILE A 119 -6.34 9.01 -8.54
C ILE A 119 -5.92 9.41 -7.13
N PHE A 120 -6.39 10.56 -6.65
CA PHE A 120 -6.12 11.04 -5.29
C PHE A 120 -6.58 10.01 -4.24
N LEU A 121 -7.83 9.56 -4.32
CA LEU A 121 -8.38 8.62 -3.34
C LEU A 121 -7.64 7.29 -3.34
N TRP A 122 -7.31 6.73 -4.52
CA TRP A 122 -6.50 5.51 -4.61
C TRP A 122 -5.15 5.67 -3.91
N ARG A 123 -4.46 6.79 -4.14
CA ARG A 123 -3.19 7.11 -3.48
C ARG A 123 -3.38 7.29 -1.96
N GLU A 124 -4.51 7.81 -1.48
CA GLU A 124 -4.77 7.91 -0.04
C GLU A 124 -5.07 6.56 0.62
N THR A 125 -5.50 5.54 -0.13
CA THR A 125 -5.74 4.20 0.46
C THR A 125 -4.46 3.46 0.86
N ASP A 126 -3.32 3.74 0.22
CA ASP A 126 -2.03 3.10 0.51
C ASP A 126 -1.33 3.87 1.64
N GLU A 127 -0.89 3.16 2.68
CA GLU A 127 -0.20 3.73 3.85
C GLU A 127 1.04 4.55 3.46
N GLU A 128 1.75 4.15 2.41
CA GLU A 128 2.98 4.79 1.99
C GLU A 128 2.70 6.13 1.30
N THR A 129 1.73 6.17 0.38
CA THR A 129 1.35 7.37 -0.39
C THR A 129 0.36 8.27 0.33
N CYS A 130 -0.36 7.76 1.33
CA CYS A 130 -1.32 8.54 2.12
C CYS A 130 -0.69 9.80 2.70
N SER A 131 -1.35 10.93 2.46
CA SER A 131 -0.93 12.25 2.93
C SER A 131 -0.99 12.39 4.44
N LYS A 132 -1.89 11.66 5.11
CA LYS A 132 -2.03 11.65 6.58
C LYS A 132 -1.08 10.64 7.19
N LYS A 133 -0.27 11.10 8.15
CA LYS A 133 0.70 10.28 8.90
C LYS A 133 0.41 10.36 10.39
N ASN A 134 0.76 9.30 11.10
CA ASN A 134 0.59 9.25 12.54
C ASN A 134 1.67 10.12 13.22
N PRO A 135 1.30 11.23 13.90
CA PRO A 135 2.26 12.10 14.60
C PRO A 135 3.06 11.36 15.68
N TYR A 136 2.58 10.23 16.19
CA TYR A 136 3.24 9.45 17.23
C TYR A 136 4.12 8.31 16.66
N GLU A 137 4.16 8.08 15.34
CA GLU A 137 4.87 6.94 14.75
C GLU A 137 6.35 6.95 15.14
N GLU A 138 7.04 8.09 15.03
CA GLU A 138 8.47 8.17 15.34
C GLU A 138 8.76 7.93 16.82
N GLU A 139 7.93 8.46 17.72
CA GLU A 139 8.09 8.28 19.17
C GLU A 139 7.76 6.84 19.58
N TYR A 140 6.69 6.28 19.03
CA TYR A 140 6.32 4.89 19.23
C TYR A 140 7.40 3.92 18.76
N MET A 141 8.00 4.16 17.57
CA MET A 141 9.08 3.33 17.05
C MET A 141 10.32 3.36 17.95
N LYS A 142 10.69 4.54 18.50
CA LYS A 142 11.78 4.64 19.49
C LYS A 142 11.46 3.84 20.75
N ALA A 143 10.25 3.97 21.28
CA ALA A 143 9.81 3.22 22.45
C ALA A 143 9.76 1.71 22.18
N LEU A 144 9.43 1.29 20.95
CA LEU A 144 9.45 -0.11 20.52
C LEU A 144 10.87 -0.66 20.42
N ASP A 145 11.82 0.12 19.91
CA ASP A 145 13.24 -0.24 19.88
C ASP A 145 13.78 -0.41 21.31
N GLU A 146 13.49 0.54 22.20
CA GLU A 146 13.87 0.46 23.63
C GLU A 146 13.23 -0.75 24.33
N PHE A 147 11.94 -1.00 24.09
CA PHE A 147 11.24 -2.18 24.61
C PHE A 147 11.89 -3.48 24.11
N THR A 148 12.20 -3.54 22.82
CA THR A 148 12.82 -4.72 22.19
C THR A 148 14.21 -4.99 22.76
N ASP A 149 15.02 -3.96 22.97
CA ASP A 149 16.34 -4.09 23.59
C ASP A 149 16.23 -4.56 25.05
N LYS A 150 15.32 -3.95 25.82
CA LYS A 150 15.15 -4.21 27.25
C LYS A 150 14.53 -5.57 27.51
N TYR A 151 13.45 -5.92 26.80
CA TYR A 151 12.60 -7.07 27.10
C TYR A 151 12.60 -8.18 26.03
N GLY A 152 13.14 -7.91 24.85
CA GLY A 152 13.09 -8.80 23.69
C GLY A 152 11.92 -8.48 22.76
N ILE A 153 11.95 -9.03 21.53
CA ILE A 153 10.98 -8.72 20.45
C ILE A 153 9.54 -9.01 20.88
N PHE A 154 9.34 -10.05 21.69
CA PHE A 154 8.03 -10.45 22.19
C PHE A 154 7.90 -10.30 23.70
N GLY A 155 8.77 -9.50 24.31
CA GLY A 155 8.81 -9.33 25.76
C GLY A 155 9.21 -10.61 26.50
N GLU A 156 10.08 -11.44 25.91
CA GLU A 156 10.50 -12.73 26.46
C GLU A 156 11.06 -12.61 27.89
N LYS A 157 11.71 -11.48 28.22
CA LYS A 157 12.28 -11.22 29.54
C LYS A 157 11.23 -10.77 30.58
N LEU A 158 9.98 -10.54 30.19
CA LEU A 158 8.86 -10.23 31.10
C LEU A 158 8.14 -11.48 31.60
N GLN A 159 8.39 -12.64 30.99
CA GLN A 159 7.71 -13.88 31.35
C GLN A 159 8.00 -14.29 32.79
N THR A 160 6.94 -14.63 33.51
CA THR A 160 7.02 -15.16 34.86
C THR A 160 7.45 -16.63 34.89
N PRO A 161 8.00 -17.13 36.02
CA PRO A 161 8.33 -18.55 36.17
C PRO A 161 7.13 -19.48 35.94
N GLU A 162 5.94 -19.04 36.33
CA GLU A 162 4.67 -19.76 36.16
C GLU A 162 4.29 -19.90 34.68
N GLU A 163 4.43 -18.82 33.91
CA GLU A 163 4.22 -18.84 32.46
C GLU A 163 5.22 -19.73 31.75
N LEU A 164 6.50 -19.66 32.14
CA LEU A 164 7.54 -20.53 31.59
C LEU A 164 7.24 -22.01 31.84
N GLU A 165 6.77 -22.37 33.04
CA GLU A 165 6.39 -23.74 33.35
C GLU A 165 5.13 -24.18 32.58
N ALA A 166 4.13 -23.32 32.47
CA ALA A 166 2.92 -23.59 31.69
C ALA A 166 3.25 -23.78 30.20
N ASN A 167 4.10 -22.94 29.65
CA ASN A 167 4.56 -23.00 28.26
C ASN A 167 5.33 -24.29 27.98
N ARG A 168 6.18 -24.75 28.92
CA ARG A 168 6.85 -26.06 28.83
C ARG A 168 5.85 -27.21 28.80
N LYS A 169 4.80 -27.18 29.63
CA LYS A 169 3.76 -28.22 29.69
C LYS A 169 2.91 -28.30 28.42
N ARG A 170 2.73 -27.18 27.71
CA ARG A 170 1.94 -27.07 26.46
C ARG A 170 2.70 -27.51 25.20
N GLY A 171 3.96 -27.90 25.32
CA GLY A 171 4.80 -28.31 24.19
C GLY A 171 5.63 -27.19 23.56
N GLY A 172 5.81 -26.06 24.27
CA GLY A 172 6.59 -24.91 23.83
C GLY A 172 5.73 -23.70 23.44
N GLY A 173 6.39 -22.67 22.87
CA GLY A 173 5.81 -21.35 22.62
C GLY A 173 5.92 -20.44 23.85
N GLY A 174 6.24 -19.16 23.65
CA GLY A 174 6.33 -18.18 24.73
C GLY A 174 5.06 -17.34 24.84
N THR A 175 4.68 -16.95 26.06
CA THR A 175 3.69 -15.89 26.28
C THR A 175 4.25 -14.59 25.72
N VAL A 176 3.48 -13.89 24.90
CA VAL A 176 3.90 -12.61 24.31
C VAL A 176 3.44 -11.48 25.21
N HIS A 177 4.36 -10.57 25.52
CA HIS A 177 4.07 -9.34 26.26
C HIS A 177 4.28 -8.13 25.36
N PHE A 178 3.45 -7.11 25.55
CA PHE A 178 3.44 -5.91 24.71
C PHE A 178 3.73 -4.66 25.52
N MET A 179 4.23 -3.62 24.84
CA MET A 179 4.58 -2.33 25.43
C MET A 179 3.47 -1.75 26.33
N HIS A 180 2.22 -1.78 25.88
CA HIS A 180 1.09 -1.17 26.59
C HIS A 180 0.79 -1.79 27.97
N GLU A 181 1.31 -2.98 28.26
CA GLU A 181 1.18 -3.65 29.56
C GLU A 181 2.06 -3.00 30.63
N LEU A 182 3.10 -2.26 30.21
CA LEU A 182 4.01 -1.57 31.09
C LEU A 182 3.62 -0.09 31.25
N PRO A 183 3.57 0.46 32.48
CA PRO A 183 3.25 1.87 32.70
C PRO A 183 4.15 2.84 31.93
N GLU A 184 5.43 2.47 31.71
CA GLU A 184 6.42 3.28 30.99
C GLU A 184 6.09 3.51 29.50
N TYR A 185 5.39 2.57 28.84
CA TYR A 185 5.04 2.69 27.41
C TYR A 185 3.54 2.77 27.15
N LYS A 186 2.70 2.69 28.18
CA LYS A 186 1.25 2.64 28.05
C LYS A 186 0.69 3.85 27.31
N GLU A 187 1.06 5.06 27.72
CA GLU A 187 0.53 6.30 27.15
C GLU A 187 0.87 6.44 25.66
N ILE A 188 2.14 6.23 25.28
CA ILE A 188 2.56 6.32 23.86
C ILE A 188 1.92 5.21 23.02
N SER A 189 1.77 4.00 23.57
CA SER A 189 1.12 2.90 22.88
C SER A 189 -0.36 3.19 22.62
N GLU A 190 -1.07 3.74 23.61
CA GLU A 190 -2.49 4.09 23.49
C GLU A 190 -2.71 5.23 22.48
N LYS A 191 -1.92 6.31 22.57
CA LYS A 191 -2.00 7.43 21.61
C LYS A 191 -1.72 6.98 20.18
N ASN A 192 -0.64 6.21 19.99
CA ASN A 192 -0.29 5.68 18.67
C ASN A 192 -1.41 4.79 18.13
N MET A 193 -1.95 3.88 18.95
CA MET A 193 -3.02 2.99 18.52
C MET A 193 -4.33 3.72 18.19
N GLU A 194 -4.71 4.74 18.97
CA GLU A 194 -5.90 5.53 18.69
C GLU A 194 -5.79 6.29 17.37
N GLU A 195 -4.63 6.86 17.09
CA GLU A 195 -4.37 7.59 15.85
C GLU A 195 -4.29 6.65 14.64
N GLU A 196 -3.66 5.46 14.79
CA GLU A 196 -3.69 4.42 13.75
C GLU A 196 -5.12 4.02 13.38
N LYS A 197 -6.03 3.88 14.36
CA LYS A 197 -7.44 3.58 14.09
C LYS A 197 -8.13 4.69 13.29
N LYS A 198 -7.83 5.97 13.58
CA LYS A 198 -8.37 7.10 12.82
C LYS A 198 -7.83 7.11 11.38
N LEU A 199 -6.56 6.80 11.19
CA LEU A 199 -5.94 6.70 9.87
C LEU A 199 -6.47 5.50 9.08
N GLU A 200 -6.68 4.36 9.72
CA GLU A 200 -7.33 3.20 9.12
C GLU A 200 -8.75 3.55 8.65
N GLN A 201 -9.55 4.19 9.51
CA GLN A 201 -10.90 4.61 9.12
C GLN A 201 -10.87 5.59 7.95
N TYR A 202 -9.95 6.57 7.96
CA TYR A 202 -9.78 7.49 6.85
C TYR A 202 -9.45 6.77 5.52
N ARG A 203 -8.58 5.75 5.56
CA ARG A 203 -8.25 4.95 4.38
C ARG A 203 -9.44 4.12 3.91
N ILE A 204 -10.24 3.59 4.83
CA ILE A 204 -11.50 2.88 4.51
C ILE A 204 -12.46 3.84 3.80
N ASP A 205 -12.66 5.05 4.33
CA ASP A 205 -13.54 6.05 3.75
C ASP A 205 -13.08 6.44 2.33
N CYS A 206 -11.77 6.64 2.13
CA CYS A 206 -11.21 6.90 0.79
C CYS A 206 -11.44 5.74 -0.18
N LYS A 207 -11.27 4.50 0.30
CA LYS A 207 -11.49 3.27 -0.47
C LYS A 207 -12.97 3.12 -0.85
N ASP A 208 -13.90 3.42 0.07
CA ASP A 208 -15.32 3.35 -0.22
C ASP A 208 -15.72 4.44 -1.25
N GLU A 209 -15.24 5.68 -1.06
CA GLU A 209 -15.52 6.78 -2.00
C GLU A 209 -15.00 6.49 -3.42
N VAL A 210 -13.77 5.98 -3.55
CA VAL A 210 -13.22 5.67 -4.89
C VAL A 210 -13.95 4.51 -5.53
N MET A 211 -14.42 3.53 -4.75
CA MET A 211 -15.22 2.42 -5.28
C MET A 211 -16.59 2.90 -5.76
N ASP A 212 -17.22 3.86 -5.09
CA ASP A 212 -18.46 4.47 -5.54
C ASP A 212 -18.28 5.25 -6.85
N LEU A 213 -17.21 6.05 -6.96
CA LEU A 213 -16.86 6.73 -8.22
C LEU A 213 -16.58 5.75 -9.35
N MET A 214 -15.79 4.71 -9.07
CA MET A 214 -15.49 3.65 -10.05
C MET A 214 -16.75 2.91 -10.48
N LYS A 215 -17.71 2.71 -9.57
CA LYS A 215 -19.01 2.11 -9.88
C LYS A 215 -19.86 3.02 -10.77
N GLU A 216 -19.92 4.32 -10.47
CA GLU A 216 -20.67 5.30 -11.25
C GLU A 216 -20.13 5.42 -12.68
N HIS A 217 -18.81 5.48 -12.82
CA HIS A 217 -18.15 5.73 -14.09
C HIS A 217 -17.50 4.48 -14.70
N PHE A 218 -17.88 3.28 -14.26
CA PHE A 218 -17.23 2.04 -14.68
C PHE A 218 -17.15 1.89 -16.20
N PHE A 219 -18.27 2.13 -16.88
CA PHE A 219 -18.37 2.07 -18.34
C PHE A 219 -17.87 3.34 -19.04
N ALA A 220 -17.31 4.30 -18.32
CA ALA A 220 -16.60 5.46 -18.85
C ALA A 220 -15.06 5.27 -18.78
N LEU A 221 -14.57 4.22 -18.11
CA LEU A 221 -13.15 3.85 -18.06
C LEU A 221 -12.76 2.96 -19.26
N TRP A 222 -13.04 3.44 -20.47
CA TRP A 222 -12.73 2.74 -21.72
C TRP A 222 -12.14 3.71 -22.74
N ASP A 223 -11.58 3.16 -23.81
CA ASP A 223 -11.22 3.82 -25.08
C ASP A 223 -11.60 2.88 -26.22
#